data_AF-A0A961WZ73-F1
#
_entry.id   AF-A0A961WZ73-F1
#
_cell.length_a   1.000
_cell.length_b   1.000
_cell.length_c   1.000
_cell.angle_alpha   90.00
_cell.angle_beta   90.00
_cell.angle_gamma   90.00
#
_symmetry.space_group_name_H-M   'P 1'
#
loop_
_entity.id
_entity.type
_entity.pdbx_description
1 polymer ?
#
loop_
_entity_poly.entity_id
_entity_poly.type
_entity_poly.pdbx_seq_one_letter_code
_entity_poly.pdbx_strand_id
1 'polypeptide(L)'
;MTAQQTNNGAAADPPEGHRRMAVISWDLCHNALGRAYLLAEIASRDFEVEVVGPMFTRFGSDIWGPLQDSEIPIRGYPAEAFSDFLDAAIHTALNTRCDIVFVSKPRLPSIIQGLLIARANSCPVLLDIDDHELSFHTGCKPATIADARRYLLSTGMEESDVQMPMGRLWSSVAETLIETFRHRTVSNVALRDKFSGTVLRHARDETRIQHSQLLRNAIRTEFGCDNEDIVILFLGTPRPHKGVSRIVRALDKLKSRRLKLVVIGGVDA
;
A
#
# COMPACT_ATOMS: atom_id res chain seq x y z
N MET A 1 -23.21 -15.08 -15.04
CA MET A 1 -24.06 -14.43 -14.04
C MET A 1 -24.00 -15.23 -12.76
N THR A 2 -23.20 -14.77 -11.81
CA THR A 2 -23.32 -15.08 -10.38
C THR A 2 -22.51 -14.01 -9.67
N ALA A 3 -23.19 -12.93 -9.31
CA ALA A 3 -22.63 -11.90 -8.45
C ALA A 3 -22.42 -12.52 -7.06
N GLN A 4 -21.16 -12.59 -6.60
CA GLN A 4 -20.88 -12.88 -5.20
C GLN A 4 -21.36 -11.69 -4.37
N GLN A 5 -22.35 -11.95 -3.53
CA GLN A 5 -22.85 -10.99 -2.54
C GLN A 5 -21.72 -10.64 -1.58
N THR A 6 -21.25 -9.40 -1.65
CA THR A 6 -20.45 -8.77 -0.59
C THR A 6 -21.32 -8.67 0.65
N ASN A 7 -20.88 -9.34 1.72
CA ASN A 7 -21.57 -9.43 3.00
C ASN A 7 -21.68 -8.02 3.62
N ASN A 8 -22.85 -7.38 3.50
CA ASN A 8 -23.18 -6.11 4.15
C ASN A 8 -23.52 -6.31 5.63
N GLY A 9 -22.59 -6.93 6.38
CA GLY A 9 -22.65 -6.96 7.83
C GLY A 9 -22.12 -5.64 8.37
N ALA A 10 -23.00 -4.78 8.89
CA ALA A 10 -22.56 -3.69 9.75
C ALA A 10 -21.77 -4.31 10.91
N ALA A 11 -20.51 -3.89 11.07
CA ALA A 11 -19.66 -4.37 12.16
C ALA A 11 -20.36 -4.12 13.50
N ALA A 12 -20.40 -5.15 14.36
CA ALA A 12 -20.94 -5.03 15.71
C ALA A 12 -20.18 -3.94 16.49
N ASP A 13 -20.82 -3.35 17.50
CA ASP A 13 -20.11 -2.43 18.38
C ASP A 13 -19.05 -3.21 19.20
N PRO A 14 -17.81 -2.67 19.33
CA PRO A 14 -16.76 -3.33 20.07
C PRO A 14 -17.10 -3.45 21.54
N PRO A 15 -16.50 -4.43 22.23
CA PRO A 15 -16.53 -4.50 23.68
C PRO A 15 -16.02 -3.19 24.29
N GLU A 16 -16.65 -2.77 25.39
CA GLU A 16 -16.28 -1.56 26.13
C GLU A 16 -14.77 -1.52 26.40
N GLY A 17 -14.08 -0.51 25.88
CA GLY A 17 -12.64 -0.26 26.11
C GLY A 17 -11.74 -0.33 24.87
N HIS A 18 -12.17 -0.97 23.77
CA HIS A 18 -11.40 -0.99 22.52
C HIS A 18 -11.83 0.16 21.59
N ARG A 19 -10.86 0.99 21.18
CA ARG A 19 -11.07 2.02 20.16
C ARG A 19 -11.02 1.39 18.77
N ARG A 20 -11.82 1.91 17.83
CA ARG A 20 -11.84 1.48 16.42
C ARG A 20 -10.86 2.29 15.58
N MET A 21 -10.05 1.63 14.76
CA MET A 21 -9.15 2.27 13.81
C MET A 21 -9.45 1.81 12.38
N ALA A 22 -9.68 2.77 11.48
CA ALA A 22 -9.75 2.49 10.04
C ALA A 22 -8.37 2.76 9.41
N VAL A 23 -7.75 1.72 8.85
CA VAL A 23 -6.49 1.84 8.12
C VAL A 23 -6.77 1.94 6.63
N ILE A 24 -6.27 3.00 5.98
CA ILE A 24 -6.66 3.33 4.61
C ILE A 24 -5.57 2.97 3.63
N SER A 25 -5.87 2.10 2.66
CA SER A 25 -5.00 1.89 1.50
C SER A 25 -5.47 2.73 0.32
N TRP A 26 -4.55 3.16 -0.55
CA TRP A 26 -4.93 3.87 -1.78
C TRP A 26 -5.38 2.93 -2.90
N ASP A 27 -5.14 1.63 -2.75
CA ASP A 27 -5.68 0.54 -3.57
C ASP A 27 -5.53 -0.80 -2.82
N LEU A 28 -6.50 -1.70 -2.97
CA LEU A 28 -6.51 -3.02 -2.32
C LEU A 28 -6.12 -4.18 -3.24
N CYS A 29 -6.03 -3.96 -4.54
CA CYS A 29 -5.79 -5.01 -5.54
C CYS A 29 -4.31 -5.34 -5.75
N HIS A 30 -3.40 -4.46 -5.30
CA HIS A 30 -1.97 -4.63 -5.49
C HIS A 30 -1.13 -4.38 -4.23
N ASN A 31 0.20 -4.39 -4.37
CA ASN A 31 1.18 -4.38 -3.28
C ASN A 31 1.12 -3.16 -2.34
N ALA A 32 0.38 -2.10 -2.67
CA ALA A 32 0.15 -1.00 -1.73
C ALA A 32 -0.50 -1.47 -0.43
N LEU A 33 -1.41 -2.45 -0.53
CA LEU A 33 -2.11 -3.06 0.60
C LEU A 33 -1.12 -3.64 1.63
N GLY A 34 0.05 -4.12 1.20
CA GLY A 34 1.05 -4.69 2.11
C GLY A 34 1.54 -3.74 3.21
N ARG A 35 1.61 -2.42 2.95
CA ARG A 35 1.95 -1.42 4.00
C ARG A 35 0.75 -1.13 4.89
N ALA A 36 -0.43 -0.95 4.30
CA ALA A 36 -1.66 -0.72 5.06
C ALA A 36 -1.93 -1.87 6.03
N TYR A 37 -1.80 -3.12 5.56
CA TYR A 37 -2.00 -4.30 6.38
C TYR A 37 -0.95 -4.43 7.49
N LEU A 38 0.32 -4.09 7.23
CA LEU A 38 1.35 -4.01 8.27
C LEU A 38 0.96 -3.03 9.38
N LEU A 39 0.48 -1.84 9.02
CA LEU A 39 0.01 -0.85 10.00
C LEU A 39 -1.20 -1.40 10.79
N ALA A 40 -2.09 -2.13 10.13
CA ALA A 40 -3.22 -2.77 10.75
C ALA A 40 -2.81 -3.89 11.74
N GLU A 41 -1.82 -4.72 11.40
CA GLU A 41 -1.26 -5.74 12.30
C GLU A 41 -0.59 -5.12 13.53
N ILE A 42 0.06 -3.97 13.39
CA ILE A 42 0.63 -3.26 14.54
C ILE A 42 -0.50 -2.69 15.41
N ALA A 43 -1.51 -2.08 14.79
CA ALA A 43 -2.61 -1.43 15.49
C ALA A 43 -3.58 -2.43 16.16
N SER A 44 -3.74 -3.64 15.64
CA SER A 44 -4.68 -4.64 16.17
C SER A 44 -4.36 -5.12 17.59
N ARG A 45 -3.17 -4.80 18.11
CA ARG A 45 -2.81 -5.04 19.51
C ARG A 45 -3.61 -4.19 20.49
N ASP A 46 -3.99 -2.98 20.09
CA ASP A 46 -4.60 -1.97 20.97
C ASP A 46 -5.97 -1.48 20.44
N PHE A 47 -6.30 -1.78 19.19
CA PHE A 47 -7.49 -1.28 18.48
C PHE A 47 -8.26 -2.42 17.82
N GLU A 48 -9.57 -2.25 17.67
CA GLU A 48 -10.33 -3.00 16.66
C GLU A 48 -10.05 -2.36 15.30
N VAL A 49 -9.53 -3.14 14.34
CA VAL A 49 -9.02 -2.60 13.08
C VAL A 49 -9.75 -3.17 11.89
N GLU A 50 -10.09 -2.32 10.94
CA GLU A 50 -10.41 -2.70 9.55
C GLU A 50 -9.50 -1.97 8.56
N VAL A 51 -9.20 -2.61 7.45
CA VAL A 51 -8.54 -1.98 6.31
C VAL A 51 -9.58 -1.59 5.27
N VAL A 52 -9.58 -0.34 4.82
CA VAL A 52 -10.55 0.20 3.87
C VAL A 52 -9.82 0.83 2.69
N GLY A 53 -10.34 0.68 1.48
CA GLY A 53 -9.77 1.35 0.31
C GLY A 53 -10.48 1.03 -1.00
N PRO A 54 -10.19 1.79 -2.06
CA PRO A 54 -10.70 1.49 -3.39
C PRO A 54 -10.03 0.25 -3.97
N MET A 55 -10.70 -0.37 -4.92
CA MET A 55 -10.23 -1.46 -5.75
C MET A 55 -10.23 -0.97 -7.20
N PHE A 56 -9.11 -0.39 -7.65
CA PHE A 56 -9.04 0.14 -9.00
C PHE A 56 -8.88 -1.01 -10.00
N THR A 57 -9.84 -1.17 -10.92
CA THR A 57 -9.92 -2.32 -11.84
C THR A 57 -8.65 -2.56 -12.65
N ARG A 58 -7.91 -1.49 -12.97
CA ARG A 58 -6.59 -1.54 -13.63
C ARG A 58 -5.53 -2.36 -12.89
N PHE A 59 -5.68 -2.57 -11.58
CA PHE A 59 -4.76 -3.34 -10.75
C PHE A 59 -5.31 -4.73 -10.40
N GLY A 60 -6.54 -5.03 -10.81
CA GLY A 60 -7.24 -6.27 -10.52
C GLY A 60 -8.64 -6.03 -9.95
N SER A 61 -9.40 -7.10 -9.81
CA SER A 61 -10.75 -7.12 -9.22
C SER A 61 -10.81 -7.79 -7.86
N ASP A 62 -9.70 -8.40 -7.41
CA ASP A 62 -9.61 -9.16 -6.17
C ASP A 62 -8.66 -8.47 -5.20
N ILE A 63 -8.82 -8.72 -3.90
CA ILE A 63 -7.82 -8.35 -2.90
C ILE A 63 -6.47 -8.91 -3.32
N TRP A 64 -5.42 -8.12 -3.13
CA TRP A 64 -4.05 -8.50 -3.50
C TRP A 64 -3.72 -9.88 -2.94
N GLY A 65 -3.40 -10.82 -3.84
CA GLY A 65 -3.26 -12.26 -3.55
C GLY A 65 -2.64 -12.64 -2.19
N PRO A 66 -1.49 -12.07 -1.80
CA PRO A 66 -0.85 -12.35 -0.51
C PRO A 66 -1.67 -12.06 0.74
N LEU A 67 -2.77 -11.31 0.62
CA LEU A 67 -3.64 -10.89 1.73
C LEU A 67 -5.12 -11.28 1.50
N GLN A 68 -5.41 -12.20 0.58
CA GLN A 68 -6.77 -12.69 0.36
C GLN A 68 -7.36 -13.40 1.59
N ASP A 69 -6.54 -14.20 2.27
CA ASP A 69 -6.92 -14.99 3.46
C ASP A 69 -6.48 -14.32 4.77
N SER A 70 -6.42 -12.99 4.79
CA SER A 70 -5.92 -12.24 5.93
C SER A 70 -6.96 -12.15 7.06
N GLU A 71 -6.51 -12.23 8.31
CA GLU A 71 -7.40 -12.24 9.48
C GLU A 71 -8.06 -10.88 9.76
N ILE A 72 -7.35 -9.78 9.51
CA ILE A 72 -7.90 -8.43 9.72
C ILE A 72 -8.90 -8.14 8.59
N PRO A 73 -10.13 -7.67 8.89
CA PRO A 73 -11.12 -7.34 7.89
C PRO A 73 -10.59 -6.35 6.84
N ILE A 74 -10.76 -6.69 5.56
CA ILE A 74 -10.45 -5.81 4.43
C ILE A 74 -11.73 -5.52 3.67
N ARG A 75 -12.11 -4.25 3.61
CA ARG A 75 -13.34 -3.77 2.95
C ARG A 75 -12.99 -2.91 1.74
N GLY A 76 -13.22 -3.47 0.57
CA GLY A 76 -13.01 -2.82 -0.71
C GLY A 76 -14.28 -2.33 -1.39
N TYR A 77 -14.12 -1.33 -2.26
CA TYR A 77 -15.16 -0.88 -3.17
C TYR A 77 -14.57 -0.65 -4.57
N PRO A 78 -15.28 -1.02 -5.64
CA PRO A 78 -14.77 -0.87 -7.00
C PRO A 78 -14.59 0.60 -7.36
N ALA A 79 -13.55 0.90 -8.12
CA ALA A 79 -13.31 2.21 -8.71
C ALA A 79 -12.64 2.08 -10.09
N GLU A 80 -12.93 3.01 -10.99
CA GLU A 80 -12.28 3.07 -12.31
C GLU A 80 -11.69 4.47 -12.54
N ALA A 81 -12.57 5.46 -12.69
CA ALA A 81 -12.20 6.86 -12.88
C ALA A 81 -12.28 7.66 -11.57
N PHE A 82 -11.83 8.92 -11.63
CA PHE A 82 -11.85 9.82 -10.49
C PHE A 82 -13.26 10.06 -9.93
N SER A 83 -14.26 10.24 -10.78
CA SER A 83 -15.66 10.46 -10.36
C SER A 83 -16.21 9.27 -9.57
N ASP A 84 -16.05 8.06 -10.11
CA ASP A 84 -16.57 6.83 -9.49
C ASP A 84 -15.89 6.58 -8.14
N PHE A 85 -14.59 6.84 -8.08
CA PHE A 85 -13.83 6.81 -6.84
C PHE A 85 -14.41 7.77 -5.80
N LEU A 86 -14.69 9.03 -6.15
CA LEU A 86 -15.22 10.01 -5.18
C LEU A 86 -16.59 9.61 -4.63
N ASP A 87 -17.50 9.18 -5.50
CA ASP A 87 -18.86 8.80 -5.08
C ASP A 87 -18.83 7.59 -4.14
N ALA A 88 -18.05 6.56 -4.50
CA ALA A 88 -17.87 5.38 -3.67
C ALA A 88 -17.12 5.71 -2.36
N ALA A 89 -16.17 6.64 -2.39
CA ALA A 89 -15.43 7.10 -1.23
C ALA A 89 -16.33 7.80 -0.21
N ILE A 90 -17.22 8.69 -0.67
CA ILE A 90 -18.21 9.38 0.18
C ILE A 90 -19.17 8.36 0.80
N HIS A 91 -19.72 7.45 0.01
CA HIS A 91 -20.60 6.40 0.52
C HIS A 91 -19.90 5.53 1.58
N THR A 92 -18.67 5.12 1.31
CA THR A 92 -17.86 4.33 2.25
C THR A 92 -17.59 5.10 3.53
N ALA A 93 -17.28 6.40 3.44
CA ALA A 93 -17.01 7.24 4.61
C ALA A 93 -18.22 7.38 5.55
N LEU A 94 -19.42 7.56 5.00
CA LEU A 94 -20.65 7.65 5.79
C LEU A 94 -21.00 6.34 6.52
N ASN A 95 -20.53 5.21 5.98
CA ASN A 95 -20.74 3.85 6.49
C ASN A 95 -19.50 3.25 7.17
N THR A 96 -18.53 4.07 7.55
CA THR A 96 -17.35 3.64 8.32
C THR A 96 -17.42 4.25 9.70
N ARG A 97 -17.32 3.43 10.75
CA ARG A 97 -17.31 3.88 12.15
C ARG A 97 -15.94 3.65 12.74
N CYS A 98 -15.26 4.73 13.13
CA CYS A 98 -13.94 4.65 13.74
C CYS A 98 -13.63 5.84 14.64
N ASP A 99 -12.76 5.63 15.63
CA ASP A 99 -12.27 6.66 16.54
C ASP A 99 -10.95 7.28 16.06
N ILE A 100 -10.26 6.63 15.13
CA ILE A 100 -8.99 7.08 14.54
C ILE A 100 -8.91 6.59 13.09
N VAL A 101 -8.42 7.45 12.19
CA VAL A 101 -8.04 7.04 10.83
C VAL A 101 -6.53 7.00 10.68
N PHE A 102 -6.00 5.94 10.08
CA PHE A 102 -4.58 5.82 9.75
C PHE A 102 -4.38 5.62 8.25
N VAL A 103 -3.95 6.67 7.55
CA VAL A 103 -3.76 6.69 6.10
C VAL A 103 -2.41 6.08 5.74
N SER A 104 -2.41 4.98 4.99
CA SER A 104 -1.19 4.37 4.45
C SER A 104 -0.82 4.96 3.09
N LYS A 105 0.39 5.53 3.02
CA LYS A 105 0.99 6.20 1.84
C LYS A 105 0.27 7.49 1.45
N PRO A 106 1.00 8.58 1.17
CA PRO A 106 0.42 9.87 0.81
C PRO A 106 0.04 9.92 -0.68
N ARG A 107 -0.84 9.02 -1.12
CA ARG A 107 -1.49 9.12 -2.44
C ARG A 107 -2.85 9.77 -2.29
N LEU A 108 -3.29 10.49 -3.33
CA LEU A 108 -4.53 11.22 -3.26
C LEU A 108 -5.75 10.34 -2.91
N PRO A 109 -5.90 9.09 -3.40
CA PRO A 109 -7.04 8.25 -3.02
C PRO A 109 -7.11 7.94 -1.52
N SER A 110 -5.99 7.57 -0.90
CA SER A 110 -5.95 7.27 0.53
C SER A 110 -6.11 8.53 1.38
N ILE A 111 -5.56 9.67 0.93
CA ILE A 111 -5.76 10.96 1.59
C ILE A 111 -7.24 11.36 1.55
N ILE A 112 -7.88 11.33 0.39
CA ILE A 112 -9.31 11.69 0.25
C ILE A 112 -10.17 10.76 1.10
N GLN A 113 -10.00 9.44 0.97
CA GLN A 113 -10.78 8.46 1.71
C GLN A 113 -10.61 8.64 3.22
N GLY A 114 -9.37 8.80 3.68
CA GLY A 114 -9.08 8.98 5.10
C GLY A 114 -9.66 10.27 5.68
N LEU A 115 -9.56 11.38 4.95
CA LEU A 115 -10.14 12.66 5.38
C LEU A 115 -11.68 12.63 5.40
N LEU A 116 -12.31 11.96 4.43
CA LEU A 116 -13.77 11.80 4.40
C LEU A 116 -14.25 10.97 5.60
N ILE A 117 -13.61 9.82 5.89
CA ILE A 117 -13.93 8.99 7.06
C ILE A 117 -13.72 9.79 8.35
N ALA A 118 -12.57 10.46 8.49
CA ALA A 118 -12.24 11.24 9.67
C ALA A 118 -13.26 12.34 9.92
N ARG A 119 -13.72 13.01 8.86
CA ARG A 119 -14.76 14.05 8.94
C ARG A 119 -16.12 13.47 9.31
N ALA A 120 -16.51 12.32 8.76
CA ALA A 120 -17.78 11.66 9.07
C ALA A 120 -17.86 11.18 10.53
N ASN A 121 -16.71 10.89 11.16
CA ASN A 121 -16.61 10.41 12.53
C ASN A 121 -16.12 11.47 13.53
N SER A 122 -15.79 12.68 13.05
CA SER A 122 -15.19 13.74 13.87
C SER A 122 -13.94 13.29 14.63
N CYS A 123 -13.07 12.51 13.98
CA CYS A 123 -11.96 11.82 14.61
C CYS A 123 -10.59 12.23 14.03
N PRO A 124 -9.48 12.04 14.77
CA PRO A 124 -8.14 12.39 14.30
C PRO A 124 -7.67 11.49 13.15
N VAL A 125 -6.81 12.06 12.31
CA VAL A 125 -6.16 11.36 11.19
C VAL A 125 -4.64 11.34 11.36
N LEU A 126 -4.06 10.16 11.16
CA LEU A 126 -2.62 9.94 11.06
C LEU A 126 -2.29 9.65 9.59
N LEU A 127 -1.14 10.14 9.12
CA LEU A 127 -0.62 9.83 7.80
C LEU A 127 0.71 9.09 7.91
N ASP A 128 0.78 7.90 7.32
CA ASP A 128 2.01 7.14 7.16
C ASP A 128 2.66 7.38 5.79
N ILE A 129 3.95 7.65 5.82
CA ILE A 129 4.77 7.93 4.63
C ILE A 129 5.81 6.82 4.50
N ASP A 130 5.53 5.90 3.59
CA ASP A 130 6.36 4.73 3.35
C ASP A 130 7.38 4.93 2.21
N ASP A 131 7.02 5.78 1.25
CA ASP A 131 7.78 6.09 0.05
C ASP A 131 7.76 7.60 -0.23
N HIS A 132 8.74 8.08 -1.01
CA HIS A 132 8.65 9.41 -1.62
C HIS A 132 7.85 9.31 -2.93
N GLU A 133 6.53 9.36 -2.83
CA GLU A 133 5.60 9.08 -3.94
C GLU A 133 5.84 9.94 -5.19
N LEU A 134 6.14 11.24 -5.05
CA LEU A 134 6.41 12.09 -6.21
C LEU A 134 7.69 11.70 -6.95
N SER A 135 8.65 11.04 -6.29
CA SER A 135 9.88 10.58 -6.94
C SER A 135 9.66 9.51 -8.01
N PHE A 136 8.50 8.83 -8.00
CA PHE A 136 8.11 7.90 -9.06
C PHE A 136 7.73 8.62 -10.37
N HIS A 137 7.55 9.94 -10.33
CA HIS A 137 7.17 10.76 -11.48
C HIS A 137 8.31 11.71 -11.87
N THR A 138 9.18 11.27 -12.77
CA THR A 138 10.33 12.04 -13.25
C THR A 138 9.91 13.43 -13.74
N GLY A 139 10.56 14.48 -13.22
CA GLY A 139 10.32 15.87 -13.63
C GLY A 139 9.10 16.54 -12.97
N CYS A 140 8.31 15.81 -12.17
CA CYS A 140 7.22 16.40 -11.42
C CYS A 140 7.73 17.19 -10.20
N LYS A 141 6.99 18.24 -9.84
CA LYS A 141 7.24 19.10 -8.68
C LYS A 141 5.96 19.17 -7.84
N PRO A 142 6.06 19.41 -6.52
CA PRO A 142 4.87 19.63 -5.70
C PRO A 142 4.00 20.74 -6.28
N ALA A 143 2.68 20.57 -6.26
CA ALA A 143 1.70 21.50 -6.81
C ALA A 143 0.58 21.72 -5.80
N THR A 144 0.08 22.93 -5.67
CA THR A 144 -1.07 23.21 -4.79
C THR A 144 -2.39 22.81 -5.46
N ILE A 145 -3.47 22.74 -4.69
CA ILE A 145 -4.83 22.61 -5.25
C ILE A 145 -5.15 23.74 -6.23
N ALA A 146 -4.65 24.96 -5.98
CA ALA A 146 -4.85 26.10 -6.88
C ALA A 146 -4.11 25.92 -8.21
N ASP A 147 -2.90 25.34 -8.18
CA ASP A 147 -2.15 25.00 -9.39
C ASP A 147 -2.88 23.92 -10.20
N ALA A 148 -3.36 22.87 -9.53
CA ALA A 148 -4.17 21.84 -10.18
C ALA A 148 -5.45 22.40 -10.80
N ARG A 149 -6.17 23.27 -10.09
CA ARG A 149 -7.35 23.96 -10.63
C ARG A 149 -7.02 24.78 -11.87
N ARG A 150 -5.91 25.53 -11.86
CA ARG A 150 -5.47 26.33 -13.01
C ARG A 150 -5.13 25.43 -14.20
N TYR A 151 -4.44 24.33 -13.95
CA TYR A 151 -4.11 23.32 -14.97
C TYR A 151 -5.38 22.78 -15.62
N LEU A 152 -6.34 22.31 -14.81
CA LEU A 152 -7.62 21.79 -15.28
C LEU A 152 -8.43 22.80 -16.11
N LEU A 153 -8.44 24.07 -15.71
CA LEU A 153 -9.10 25.13 -16.47
C LEU A 153 -8.41 25.39 -17.84
N SER A 154 -7.12 25.09 -17.96
CA SER A 154 -6.35 25.30 -19.18
C SER A 154 -6.35 24.11 -20.14
N THR A 155 -6.45 22.88 -19.64
CA THR A 155 -6.35 21.65 -20.44
C THR A 155 -7.68 20.92 -20.61
N GLY A 156 -8.68 21.19 -19.77
CA GLY A 156 -9.94 20.44 -19.72
C GLY A 156 -9.83 19.14 -18.92
N MET A 157 -10.98 18.51 -18.62
CA MET A 157 -11.05 17.28 -17.81
C MET A 157 -10.80 15.98 -18.59
N GLU A 158 -10.68 16.04 -19.91
CA GLU A 158 -10.54 14.87 -20.79
C GLU A 158 -9.12 14.27 -20.79
N GLU A 159 -8.16 14.92 -20.13
CA GLU A 159 -6.80 14.39 -20.05
C GLU A 159 -6.76 13.13 -19.19
N SER A 160 -6.20 12.05 -19.73
CA SER A 160 -6.18 10.73 -19.05
C SER A 160 -5.46 10.75 -17.69
N ASP A 161 -4.48 11.64 -17.50
CA ASP A 161 -3.79 11.81 -16.21
C ASP A 161 -4.69 12.49 -15.16
N VAL A 162 -5.60 13.38 -15.58
CA VAL A 162 -6.58 14.04 -14.71
C VAL A 162 -7.62 13.03 -14.21
N GLN A 163 -8.06 12.11 -15.08
CA GLN A 163 -9.02 11.07 -14.73
C GLN A 163 -8.45 9.98 -13.83
N MET A 164 -7.14 9.98 -13.59
CA MET A 164 -6.41 8.95 -12.84
C MET A 164 -6.04 9.46 -11.44
N PRO A 165 -6.75 9.10 -10.36
CA PRO A 165 -6.53 9.66 -9.02
C PRO A 165 -5.11 9.51 -8.45
N MET A 166 -4.33 8.57 -8.98
CA MET A 166 -2.95 8.30 -8.62
C MET A 166 -1.93 8.80 -9.67
N GLY A 167 -2.37 9.59 -10.65
CA GLY A 167 -1.58 10.15 -11.74
C GLY A 167 -0.59 11.24 -11.32
N ARG A 168 0.10 11.84 -12.30
CA ARG A 168 1.17 12.83 -12.05
C ARG A 168 0.66 14.10 -11.38
N LEU A 169 -0.43 14.66 -11.91
CA LEU A 169 -1.05 15.86 -11.35
C LEU A 169 -1.41 15.67 -9.87
N TRP A 170 -2.08 14.56 -9.58
CA TRP A 170 -2.58 14.27 -8.25
C TRP A 170 -1.50 13.83 -7.27
N SER A 171 -0.44 13.18 -7.74
CA SER A 171 0.75 12.91 -6.92
C SER A 171 1.47 14.21 -6.52
N SER A 172 1.50 15.19 -7.42
CA SER A 172 2.07 16.52 -7.16
C SER A 172 1.26 17.27 -6.10
N VAL A 173 -0.07 17.17 -6.16
CA VAL A 173 -0.98 17.71 -5.13
C VAL A 173 -0.81 17.00 -3.80
N ALA A 174 -0.82 15.66 -3.81
CA ALA A 174 -0.71 14.85 -2.61
C ALA A 174 0.57 15.14 -1.81
N GLU A 175 1.71 15.41 -2.47
CA GLU A 175 2.95 15.79 -1.78
C GLU A 175 2.78 17.08 -0.95
N THR A 176 2.08 18.09 -1.47
CA THR A 176 1.82 19.33 -0.69
C THR A 176 0.84 19.13 0.47
N LEU A 177 -0.08 18.16 0.34
CA LEU A 177 -1.05 17.86 1.39
C LEU A 177 -0.40 17.21 2.61
N ILE A 178 0.76 16.57 2.48
CA ILE A 178 1.48 15.91 3.58
C ILE A 178 1.65 16.86 4.78
N GLU A 179 2.02 18.11 4.53
CA GLU A 179 2.30 19.10 5.59
C GLU A 179 1.06 19.48 6.41
N THR A 180 -0.14 19.25 5.86
CA THR A 180 -1.41 19.56 6.54
C THR A 180 -1.76 18.54 7.64
N PHE A 181 -1.16 17.35 7.63
CA PHE A 181 -1.44 16.30 8.61
C PHE A 181 -0.69 16.56 9.91
N ARG A 182 -1.40 16.82 11.01
CA ARG A 182 -0.78 17.04 12.33
C ARG A 182 0.04 15.84 12.82
N HIS A 183 -0.43 14.62 12.57
CA HIS A 183 0.19 13.39 13.04
C HIS A 183 0.72 12.61 11.85
N ARG A 184 2.04 12.36 11.82
CA ARG A 184 2.72 11.68 10.72
C ARG A 184 3.66 10.60 11.22
N THR A 185 3.66 9.46 10.55
CA THR A 185 4.68 8.43 10.66
C THR A 185 5.47 8.31 9.36
N VAL A 186 6.72 7.89 9.46
CA VAL A 186 7.64 7.72 8.33
C VAL A 186 8.36 6.38 8.44
N SER A 187 8.55 5.66 7.33
CA SER A 187 9.16 4.32 7.38
C SER A 187 10.66 4.33 7.70
N ASN A 188 11.35 5.46 7.48
CA ASN A 188 12.79 5.58 7.63
C ASN A 188 13.25 7.02 7.91
N VAL A 189 14.54 7.18 8.25
CA VAL A 189 15.14 8.47 8.61
C VAL A 189 15.23 9.44 7.43
N ALA A 190 15.42 8.98 6.19
CA ALA A 190 15.48 9.88 5.04
C ALA A 190 14.11 10.53 4.77
N LEU A 191 13.02 9.77 4.92
CA LEU A 191 11.67 10.31 4.85
C LEU A 191 11.35 11.22 6.02
N ARG A 192 11.84 10.92 7.23
CA ARG A 192 11.74 11.85 8.38
C ARG A 192 12.42 13.18 8.08
N ASP A 193 13.63 13.14 7.55
CA ASP A 193 14.39 14.37 7.28
C ASP A 193 13.71 15.23 6.20
N LYS A 194 12.94 14.60 5.28
CA LYS A 194 12.15 15.28 4.25
C LYS A 194 10.76 15.75 4.72
N PHE A 195 10.01 14.93 5.44
CA PHE A 195 8.59 15.14 5.74
C PHE A 195 8.27 15.31 7.25
N SER A 196 9.30 15.25 8.10
CA SER A 196 9.19 15.11 9.56
C SER A 196 8.37 13.88 9.97
N GLY A 197 8.00 13.77 11.25
CA GLY A 197 7.17 12.68 11.76
C GLY A 197 7.94 11.63 12.56
N THR A 198 7.20 10.69 13.13
CA THR A 198 7.75 9.63 13.99
C THR A 198 8.16 8.44 13.13
N VAL A 199 9.37 7.92 13.34
CA VAL A 199 9.85 6.75 12.57
C VAL A 199 9.09 5.50 13.02
N LEU A 200 8.30 4.92 12.10
CA LEU A 200 7.61 3.64 12.24
C LEU A 200 8.14 2.67 11.18
N ARG A 201 9.14 1.88 11.57
CA ARG A 201 9.82 0.92 10.69
C ARG A 201 8.87 -0.18 10.22
N HIS A 202 9.24 -0.83 9.13
CA HIS A 202 8.61 -2.08 8.73
C HIS A 202 8.83 -3.13 9.82
N ALA A 203 7.79 -3.88 10.14
CA ALA A 203 7.83 -4.99 11.08
C ALA A 203 7.15 -6.21 10.49
N ARG A 204 7.51 -7.38 11.00
CA ARG A 204 6.87 -8.68 10.77
C ARG A 204 6.83 -9.40 12.11
N ASP A 205 5.79 -10.18 12.32
CA ASP A 205 5.71 -11.08 13.46
C ASP A 205 6.72 -12.21 13.28
N GLU A 206 7.75 -12.22 14.13
CA GLU A 206 8.80 -13.24 14.10
C GLU A 206 8.28 -14.64 14.42
N THR A 207 7.14 -14.76 15.11
CA THR A 207 6.57 -16.07 15.46
C THR A 207 5.99 -16.82 14.25
N ARG A 208 5.72 -16.09 13.15
CA ARG A 208 5.31 -16.66 11.86
C ARG A 208 6.49 -17.26 11.09
N ILE A 209 7.73 -17.00 11.51
CA ILE A 209 8.93 -17.54 10.87
C ILE A 209 9.29 -18.87 11.52
N GLN A 210 9.12 -19.95 10.75
CA GLN A 210 9.51 -21.29 11.19
C GLN A 210 10.96 -21.61 10.83
N HIS A 211 11.82 -21.73 11.84
CA HIS A 211 13.18 -22.25 11.67
C HIS A 211 13.16 -23.79 11.65
N SER A 212 13.15 -24.39 10.46
CA SER A 212 13.17 -25.84 10.29
C SER A 212 14.22 -26.26 9.28
N GLN A 213 15.18 -27.08 9.72
CA GLN A 213 16.20 -27.64 8.82
C GLN A 213 15.60 -28.59 7.78
N LEU A 214 14.56 -29.33 8.17
CA LEU A 214 13.83 -30.22 7.25
C LEU A 214 13.15 -29.41 6.15
N LEU A 215 12.42 -28.36 6.52
CA LEU A 215 11.77 -27.47 5.56
C LEU A 215 12.79 -26.77 4.66
N ARG A 216 13.90 -26.29 5.25
CA ARG A 216 15.01 -25.68 4.50
C ARG A 216 15.55 -26.64 3.45
N ASN A 217 15.84 -27.89 3.81
CA ASN A 217 16.40 -28.86 2.88
C ASN A 217 15.39 -29.20 1.77
N ALA A 218 14.11 -29.40 2.11
CA ALA A 218 13.05 -29.67 1.14
C ALA A 218 12.90 -28.54 0.10
N ILE A 219 12.79 -27.29 0.55
CA ILE A 219 12.67 -26.13 -0.35
C ILE A 219 13.92 -25.98 -1.21
N ARG A 220 15.12 -26.20 -0.65
CA ARG A 220 16.36 -26.15 -1.45
C ARG A 220 16.35 -27.19 -2.56
N THR A 221 15.94 -28.43 -2.26
CA THR A 221 15.80 -29.49 -3.27
C THR A 221 14.77 -29.11 -4.35
N GLU A 222 13.63 -28.53 -3.96
CA GLU A 222 12.62 -28.04 -4.91
C GLU A 222 13.19 -27.02 -5.90
N PHE A 223 14.02 -26.09 -5.42
CA PHE A 223 14.72 -25.10 -6.26
C PHE A 223 16.03 -25.61 -6.87
N GLY A 224 16.29 -26.92 -6.85
CA GLY A 224 17.50 -27.52 -7.43
C GLY A 224 18.81 -27.05 -6.78
N CYS A 225 18.77 -26.73 -5.48
CA CYS A 225 19.90 -26.30 -4.67
C CYS A 225 20.33 -27.40 -3.69
N ASP A 226 21.62 -27.74 -3.71
CA ASP A 226 22.25 -28.68 -2.79
C ASP A 226 22.64 -27.99 -1.49
N ASN A 227 22.97 -28.73 -0.43
CA ASN A 227 23.37 -28.11 0.85
C ASN A 227 24.63 -27.26 0.77
N GLU A 228 25.53 -27.54 -0.18
CA GLU A 228 26.78 -26.82 -0.39
C GLU A 228 26.63 -25.53 -1.21
N ASP A 229 25.46 -25.30 -1.82
CA ASP A 229 25.21 -24.10 -2.60
C ASP A 229 25.02 -22.86 -1.71
N ILE A 230 25.55 -21.73 -2.16
CA ILE A 230 25.24 -20.41 -1.61
C ILE A 230 24.11 -19.85 -2.46
N VAL A 231 22.92 -19.79 -1.86
CA VAL A 231 21.72 -19.28 -2.51
C VAL A 231 21.66 -17.77 -2.33
N ILE A 232 21.62 -17.06 -3.45
CA ILE A 232 21.33 -15.63 -3.51
C ILE A 232 19.86 -15.51 -3.87
N LEU A 233 19.04 -15.07 -2.92
CA LEU A 233 17.61 -14.91 -3.12
C LEU A 233 17.28 -13.48 -3.58
N PHE A 234 16.56 -13.37 -4.69
CA PHE A 234 15.78 -12.18 -5.04
C PHE A 234 14.29 -12.51 -4.88
N LEU A 235 13.61 -11.79 -3.98
CA LEU A 235 12.19 -11.94 -3.72
C LEU A 235 11.47 -10.62 -4.05
N GLY A 236 10.66 -10.63 -5.10
CA GLY A 236 9.88 -9.48 -5.57
C GLY A 236 9.72 -9.47 -7.09
N THR A 237 8.94 -8.53 -7.62
CA THR A 237 8.77 -8.35 -9.08
C THR A 237 10.08 -7.85 -9.71
N PRO A 238 10.70 -8.60 -10.64
CA PRO A 238 11.91 -8.15 -11.33
C PRO A 238 11.63 -6.89 -12.16
N ARG A 239 12.33 -5.79 -11.85
CA ARG A 239 12.28 -4.54 -12.64
C ARG A 239 13.68 -4.06 -12.99
N PRO A 240 13.86 -3.23 -14.04
CA PRO A 240 15.18 -2.71 -14.42
C PRO A 240 15.95 -2.08 -13.25
N HIS A 241 15.25 -1.34 -12.40
CA HIS A 241 15.85 -0.65 -11.25
C HIS A 241 16.07 -1.56 -10.02
N LYS A 242 15.54 -2.79 -9.99
CA LYS A 242 15.67 -3.73 -8.86
C LYS A 242 17.00 -4.51 -8.86
N GLY A 243 17.83 -4.32 -9.88
CA GLY A 243 19.22 -4.78 -9.85
C GLY A 243 19.45 -6.27 -10.13
N VAL A 244 18.41 -7.04 -10.49
CA VAL A 244 18.56 -8.47 -10.85
C VAL A 244 19.61 -8.67 -11.94
N SER A 245 19.64 -7.81 -12.96
CA SER A 245 20.64 -7.86 -14.03
C SER A 245 22.07 -7.60 -13.53
N ARG A 246 22.25 -6.81 -12.45
CA ARG A 246 23.56 -6.59 -11.82
C ARG A 246 24.02 -7.86 -11.11
N ILE A 247 23.11 -8.58 -10.45
CA ILE A 247 23.42 -9.86 -9.79
C ILE A 247 23.86 -10.87 -10.84
N VAL A 248 23.11 -11.02 -11.94
CA VAL A 248 23.46 -11.93 -13.05
C VAL A 248 24.85 -11.61 -13.61
N ARG A 249 25.15 -10.33 -13.89
CA ARG A 249 26.48 -9.92 -14.36
C ARG A 249 27.60 -10.19 -13.35
N ALA A 250 27.32 -10.10 -12.05
CA ALA A 250 28.30 -10.43 -11.03
C ALA A 250 28.57 -11.95 -11.00
N LEU A 251 27.53 -12.76 -11.12
CA LEU A 251 27.65 -14.23 -11.15
C LEU A 251 28.41 -14.72 -12.38
N ASP A 252 28.15 -14.14 -13.55
CA ASP A 252 28.88 -14.45 -14.79
C ASP A 252 30.38 -14.16 -14.67
N LYS A 253 30.76 -13.11 -13.93
CA LYS A 253 32.17 -12.79 -13.64
C LYS A 253 32.80 -13.76 -12.64
N LEU A 254 32.05 -14.17 -11.61
CA LEU A 254 32.56 -15.05 -10.56
C LEU A 254 32.73 -16.51 -11.02
N LYS A 255 31.93 -16.95 -12.00
CA LYS A 255 31.98 -18.30 -12.59
C LYS A 255 31.98 -19.45 -11.58
N SER A 256 31.38 -19.23 -10.40
CA SER A 256 31.30 -20.23 -9.34
C SER A 256 30.04 -21.07 -9.51
N ARG A 257 30.21 -22.40 -9.62
CA ARG A 257 29.08 -23.35 -9.67
C ARG A 257 28.31 -23.46 -8.35
N ARG A 258 28.90 -23.00 -7.23
CA ARG A 258 28.25 -23.01 -5.91
C ARG A 258 27.29 -21.84 -5.70
N LEU A 259 27.36 -20.79 -6.53
CA LEU A 259 26.48 -19.64 -6.39
C LEU A 259 25.23 -19.85 -7.23
N LYS A 260 24.07 -19.93 -6.59
CA LYS A 260 22.77 -20.08 -7.27
C LYS A 260 21.89 -18.87 -7.00
N LEU A 261 21.47 -18.18 -8.06
CA LEU A 261 20.47 -17.12 -7.98
C LEU A 261 19.08 -17.72 -8.07
N VAL A 262 18.28 -17.54 -7.03
CA VAL A 262 16.86 -17.90 -7.01
C VAL A 262 16.05 -16.61 -7.11
N VAL A 263 15.19 -16.51 -8.11
CA VAL A 263 14.35 -15.34 -8.38
C VAL A 263 12.90 -15.76 -8.17
N ILE A 264 12.24 -15.18 -7.17
CA ILE A 264 10.83 -15.44 -6.86
C ILE A 264 10.06 -14.14 -7.02
N GLY A 265 9.09 -14.13 -7.92
CA GLY A 265 8.18 -13.02 -8.15
C GLY A 265 7.55 -13.08 -9.53
N GLY A 266 6.40 -12.41 -9.70
CA GLY A 266 5.77 -12.29 -10.99
C GLY A 266 6.61 -11.44 -11.95
N VAL A 267 6.56 -11.78 -13.23
CA VAL A 267 6.97 -10.88 -14.31
C VAL A 267 5.69 -10.23 -14.80
N ASP A 268 5.59 -8.91 -14.74
CA ASP A 268 4.49 -8.24 -15.45
C ASP A 268 4.63 -8.57 -16.94
N ALA A 269 3.55 -9.10 -17.53
CA ALA A 269 3.43 -9.31 -18.96
C ALA A 269 3.33 -7.97 -19.70
#